data_AF-A0A553DQA1-F1
#
_entry.id   AF-A0A553DQA1-F1
#
_cell.length_a   1.000
_cell.length_b   1.000
_cell.length_c   1.000
_cell.angle_alpha   90.00
_cell.angle_beta   90.00
_cell.angle_gamma   90.00
#
_symmetry.space_group_name_H-M   'P 1'
#
loop_
_entity.id
_entity.type
_entity.pdbx_description
1 polymer ?
#
loop_
_entity_poly.entity_id
_entity_poly.type
_entity_poly.pdbx_seq_one_letter_code
_entity_poly.pdbx_strand_id
1 'polypeptide(L)' 'MNRYELLKKNENITFQYVKNGILSYMILRDIKIYESFNLLDDNISKEMKYIILGEENELSTKRIEQIIYNMNATIK' A
#
# COMPACT_ATOMS: atom_id res chain seq x y z
N MET A 1 -1.75 25.50 -28.68
CA MET A 1 -2.47 24.54 -27.83
C MET A 1 -2.30 24.98 -26.38
N ASN A 2 -3.37 25.32 -25.70
CA ASN A 2 -3.35 25.73 -24.30
C ASN A 2 -3.27 24.50 -23.36
N ARG A 3 -3.02 24.73 -22.06
CA ARG A 3 -2.90 23.65 -21.06
C ARG A 3 -4.13 22.75 -21.02
N TYR A 4 -5.32 23.32 -21.15
CA TYR A 4 -6.58 22.56 -21.16
C TYR A 4 -6.65 21.61 -22.36
N GLU A 5 -6.38 22.12 -23.57
CA GLU A 5 -6.39 21.34 -24.81
C GLU A 5 -5.34 20.22 -24.80
N LEU A 6 -4.15 20.51 -24.25
CA LEU A 6 -3.08 19.51 -24.10
C LEU A 6 -3.51 18.36 -23.17
N LEU A 7 -4.09 18.69 -22.00
CA LEU A 7 -4.55 17.68 -21.04
C LEU A 7 -5.74 16.88 -21.59
N LYS A 8 -6.69 17.55 -22.26
CA LYS A 8 -7.85 16.86 -22.85
C LYS A 8 -7.45 15.91 -23.98
N LYS A 9 -6.47 16.29 -24.82
CA LYS A 9 -5.93 15.43 -25.87
C LYS A 9 -5.18 14.20 -25.33
N ASN A 10 -4.61 14.31 -24.12
CA ASN A 10 -3.79 13.25 -23.49
C ASN A 10 -4.42 12.69 -22.21
N GLU A 11 -5.75 12.76 -22.10
CA GLU A 11 -6.51 12.40 -20.90
C GLU A 11 -6.19 10.97 -20.44
N ASN A 12 -6.24 10.01 -21.37
CA ASN A 12 -5.95 8.59 -21.08
C ASN A 12 -4.55 8.39 -20.51
N ILE A 13 -3.53 9.01 -21.12
CA ILE A 13 -2.14 8.88 -20.68
C ILE A 13 -1.97 9.51 -19.29
N THR A 14 -2.56 10.68 -19.09
CA THR A 14 -2.53 11.38 -17.80
C THR A 14 -3.15 10.53 -16.68
N PHE A 15 -4.31 9.92 -16.93
CA PHE A 15 -4.95 9.02 -15.98
C PHE A 15 -4.13 7.76 -15.73
N GLN A 16 -3.49 7.18 -16.74
CA GLN A 16 -2.61 6.02 -16.55
C GLN A 16 -1.41 6.37 -15.68
N TYR A 17 -0.78 7.53 -15.86
CA TYR A 17 0.33 7.98 -15.00
C TYR A 17 -0.09 8.13 -13.55
N VAL A 18 -1.23 8.77 -13.29
CA VAL A 18 -1.76 8.93 -11.93
C VAL A 18 -2.11 7.57 -11.32
N LYS A 19 -2.78 6.70 -12.08
CA LYS A 19 -3.14 5.35 -11.64
C LYS A 19 -1.90 4.53 -11.28
N ASN A 20 -0.89 4.54 -12.15
CA ASN A 20 0.37 3.84 -11.90
C ASN A 20 1.09 4.42 -10.68
N GLY A 21 1.10 5.73 -10.50
CA GLY A 21 1.66 6.38 -9.31
C GLY A 21 0.98 5.92 -8.02
N ILE A 22 -0.36 5.85 -7.99
CA ILE A 22 -1.12 5.36 -6.84
C ILE A 22 -0.79 3.88 -6.57
N LEU A 23 -0.75 3.04 -7.61
CA LEU A 23 -0.42 1.63 -7.47
C LEU A 23 1.00 1.42 -6.93
N SER A 24 1.98 2.13 -7.48
CA SER A 24 3.36 2.08 -7.00
C SER A 24 3.48 2.52 -5.54
N TYR A 25 2.80 3.61 -5.15
CA TYR A 25 2.75 4.05 -3.76
C TYR A 25 2.17 2.98 -2.83
N MET A 26 1.05 2.36 -3.22
CA MET A 26 0.42 1.30 -2.43
C MET A 26 1.35 0.09 -2.25
N ILE A 27 2.06 -0.32 -3.31
CA ILE A 27 3.01 -1.44 -3.25
C ILE A 27 4.14 -1.12 -2.26
N LEU A 28 4.75 0.06 -2.37
CA LEU A 28 5.84 0.46 -1.48
C LEU A 28 5.40 0.54 -0.01
N ARG A 29 4.20 1.07 0.23
CA ARG A 29 3.60 1.08 1.56
C ARG A 29 3.39 -0.34 2.10
N ASP A 30 2.79 -1.21 1.29
CA ASP A 30 2.45 -2.58 1.70
C ASP A 30 3.73 -3.41 1.98
N ILE A 31 4.82 -3.19 1.23
CA ILE A 31 6.16 -3.76 1.51
C ILE A 31 6.68 -3.27 2.87
N LYS A 32 6.67 -1.95 3.10
CA LYS A 32 7.15 -1.37 4.37
C LYS A 32 6.39 -1.92 5.57
N ILE A 33 5.06 -2.04 5.47
CA ILE A 33 4.21 -2.63 6.51
C ILE A 33 4.64 -4.07 6.81
N TYR A 34 4.89 -4.86 5.77
CA TYR A 34 5.31 -6.25 5.92
C TYR A 34 6.69 -6.38 6.59
N GLU A 35 7.65 -5.55 6.19
CA GLU A 35 8.97 -5.51 6.83
C GLU A 35 8.86 -5.10 8.30
N SER A 36 8.11 -4.05 8.62
CA SER A 36 7.85 -3.64 10.00
C SER A 36 7.19 -4.74 10.82
N PHE A 37 6.22 -5.46 10.25
CA PHE A 37 5.56 -6.58 10.93
C PHE A 37 6.55 -7.67 11.37
N ASN A 38 7.53 -7.99 10.52
CA ASN A 38 8.57 -8.98 10.81
C ASN A 38 9.64 -8.47 11.79
N LEU A 39 9.77 -7.16 11.97
CA LEU A 39 10.70 -6.54 12.92
C LEU A 39 10.10 -6.35 14.32
N LEU A 40 8.77 -6.36 14.46
CA LEU A 40 8.11 -6.26 15.76
C LEU A 40 8.40 -7.50 16.61
N ASP A 41 8.60 -7.29 17.92
CA ASP A 41 8.93 -8.33 18.91
C ASP A 41 7.99 -9.56 18.81
N ASP A 42 8.57 -10.76 18.81
CA ASP A 42 7.85 -12.04 18.77
C ASP A 42 6.98 -12.29 20.01
N ASN A 43 7.26 -11.60 21.12
CA ASN A 43 6.43 -11.63 22.33
C ASN A 43 5.09 -10.89 22.16
N ILE A 44 4.92 -10.09 21.10
CA ILE A 44 3.68 -9.37 20.80
C ILE A 44 2.78 -10.26 19.95
N SER A 45 1.51 -10.41 20.35
CA SER A 45 0.54 -11.18 19.57
C SER A 45 0.32 -10.57 18.18
N LYS A 46 -0.04 -11.41 17.21
CA LYS A 46 -0.28 -10.96 15.82
C LYS A 46 -1.37 -9.89 15.75
N GLU A 47 -2.42 -10.04 16.55
CA GLU A 47 -3.53 -9.08 16.64
C GLU A 47 -3.03 -7.71 17.10
N MET A 48 -2.14 -7.68 18.09
CA MET A 48 -1.56 -6.43 18.59
C MET A 48 -0.60 -5.82 17.56
N LYS A 49 0.21 -6.63 16.86
CA LYS A 49 1.03 -6.15 15.74
C LYS A 49 0.17 -5.48 14.66
N TYR A 50 -1.00 -6.03 14.34
CA TYR A 50 -1.92 -5.43 13.36
C TYR A 50 -2.53 -4.10 13.82
N ILE A 51 -2.81 -3.95 15.12
CA ILE A 51 -3.31 -2.69 15.69
C ILE A 51 -2.25 -1.60 15.58
N ILE A 52 -1.03 -1.87 16.06
CA ILE A 52 0.08 -0.91 16.04
C ILE A 52 0.34 -0.42 14.60
N LEU A 53 0.49 -1.35 13.66
CA LEU A 53 0.75 -0.99 12.26
C LEU A 53 -0.45 -0.29 11.59
N GLY A 54 -1.67 -0.59 12.04
CA GLY A 54 -2.87 0.10 11.57
C GLY A 54 -2.89 1.57 11.96
N GLU A 55 -2.53 1.88 13.21
CA GLU A 55 -2.41 3.26 13.69
C GLU A 55 -1.29 4.02 12.98
N GLU A 56 -0.10 3.42 12.83
CA GLU A 56 1.05 4.06 12.17
C GLU A 56 0.83 4.41 10.70
N ASN A 57 -0.01 3.63 10.00
CA ASN A 57 -0.22 3.75 8.56
C ASN A 57 -1.63 4.26 8.20
N GLU A 58 -2.42 4.65 9.19
CA GLU A 58 -3.82 5.09 9.03
C GLU A 58 -4.68 4.07 8.26
N LEU A 59 -4.51 2.78 8.59
CA LEU A 59 -5.19 1.66 7.97
C LEU A 59 -5.99 0.87 9.01
N SER A 60 -7.08 0.25 8.57
CA SER A 60 -7.80 -0.70 9.43
C SER A 60 -6.95 -1.95 9.69
N THR A 61 -7.15 -2.56 10.86
CA THR A 61 -6.49 -3.82 11.24
C THR A 61 -6.69 -4.91 10.19
N LYS A 62 -7.90 -5.05 9.66
CA LYS A 62 -8.23 -5.98 8.57
C LYS A 62 -7.41 -5.72 7.30
N ARG A 63 -7.11 -4.45 7.00
CA ARG A 63 -6.28 -4.12 5.83
C ARG A 63 -4.83 -4.53 6.06
N ILE A 64 -4.29 -4.32 7.26
CA ILE A 64 -2.96 -4.80 7.63
C ILE A 64 -2.90 -6.33 7.52
N GLU A 65 -3.85 -7.04 8.11
CA GLU A 65 -3.96 -8.50 8.04
C GLU A 65 -3.96 -9.00 6.57
N GLN A 66 -4.76 -8.37 5.72
CA GLN A 66 -4.82 -8.71 4.29
C GLN A 66 -3.47 -8.49 3.58
N ILE A 67 -2.75 -7.41 3.90
CA ILE A 67 -1.42 -7.14 3.36
C ILE A 67 -0.46 -8.26 3.77
N ILE A 68 -0.41 -8.60 5.06
CA ILE A 68 0.47 -9.66 5.57
C ILE A 68 0.13 -11.02 4.96
N TYR A 69 -1.16 -11.35 4.85
CA TYR A 69 -1.63 -12.57 4.20
C TYR A 69 -1.19 -12.65 2.73
N ASN A 70 -1.41 -11.57 1.96
CA ASN A 70 -1.05 -11.54 0.54
C ASN A 70 0.46 -11.67 0.31
N MET A 71 1.28 -11.00 1.13
CA MET A 71 2.74 -11.08 1.03
C MET A 71 3.25 -12.48 1.35
N ASN A 72 2.68 -13.14 2.36
CA ASN A 72 3.02 -14.53 2.70
C ASN A 72 2.52 -15.54 1.64
N ALA A 73 1.36 -15.30 1.02
CA ALA A 73 0.77 -16.20 0.02
C ALA A 73 1.54 -16.23 -1.30
N THR A 74 2.34 -15.19 -1.60
CA THR A 74 3.12 -15.08 -2.84
C THR A 74 4.44 -15.88 -2.78
N ILE A 75 4.81 -16.43 -1.61
CA ILE A 75 5.94 -17.33 -1.42
C ILE A 75 5.43 -18.79 -1.46
N LYS A 76 5.12 -19.28 -2.67
CA LYS A 76 4.97 -20.70 -3.00
C LYS A 76 5.57 -20.96 -4.37
#